data_AF-A0A955GUS7-F1
#
_entry.id   AF-A0A955GUS7-F1
#
_cell.length_a   1.000
_cell.length_b   1.000
_cell.length_c   1.000
_cell.angle_alpha   90.00
_cell.angle_beta   90.00
_cell.angle_gamma   90.00
#
_symmetry.space_group_name_H-M   'P 1'
#
loop_
_entity.id
_entity.type
_entity.pdbx_description
1 polymer ?
#
loop_
_entity_poly.entity_id
_entity_poly.type
_entity_poly.pdbx_seq_one_letter_code
_entity_poly.pdbx_strand_id
1 'polypeptide(L)'
;MLAHPEVFPESDGARIFDGEQYGLHTRVFLNKEGLPTYEAKELALAKLKKERLGEYDHSVISTANEVSQYFKVLLKAMSLLYPELAAKTEHIGHGTVRLSTGKMSSRTGDVIPAIDFVAEVAEKAAEKMAAPSHQLANEVAIAAIKYATLKGNILQDSVFDKEKALSFEGDSGPYLQYTHARICSVLEKAAEAGVQVDASLPPPEAYAVEKLLERFPSVVEAALAERAPHQVTGYLTELAGAFNSFYAAEKIADAADQYAPYKAAVAKAVALTLQQGLWTLGISAPERM
;
A
#
# COMPACT_ATOMS: atom_id res chain seq x y z
N MET A 1 13.55 8.60 -32.83
CA MET A 1 15.00 8.86 -32.64
C MET A 1 15.65 9.27 -33.93
N LEU A 2 15.83 8.37 -34.90
CA LEU A 2 16.42 8.75 -36.20
C LEU A 2 15.60 9.81 -36.94
N ALA A 3 14.27 9.78 -36.80
CA ALA A 3 13.35 10.80 -37.31
C ALA A 3 13.33 12.12 -36.50
N HIS A 4 14.06 12.18 -35.38
CA HIS A 4 14.08 13.33 -34.46
C HIS A 4 15.53 13.68 -34.07
N PRO A 5 16.41 14.00 -35.04
CA PRO A 5 17.81 14.34 -34.76
C PRO A 5 17.98 15.60 -33.90
N GLU A 6 16.98 16.48 -33.88
CA GLU A 6 16.91 17.67 -33.02
C GLU A 6 16.73 17.33 -31.54
N VAL A 7 16.03 16.23 -31.23
CA VAL A 7 15.87 15.72 -29.85
C VAL A 7 17.00 14.75 -29.51
N PHE A 8 17.46 13.98 -30.50
CA PHE A 8 18.51 12.97 -30.33
C PHE A 8 19.72 13.24 -31.24
N PRO A 9 20.55 14.24 -30.92
CA PRO A 9 21.75 14.52 -31.69
C PRO A 9 22.72 13.33 -31.69
N GLU A 10 23.56 13.30 -32.72
CA GLU A 10 24.65 12.31 -32.79
C GLU A 10 25.83 12.78 -31.94
N SER A 11 26.41 11.87 -31.15
CA SER A 11 27.64 12.07 -30.39
C SER A 11 28.42 10.76 -30.40
N ASP A 12 29.66 10.80 -30.88
CA ASP A 12 30.55 9.63 -30.99
C ASP A 12 29.90 8.40 -31.66
N GLY A 13 29.11 8.64 -32.71
CA GLY A 13 28.37 7.62 -33.46
C GLY A 13 27.11 7.08 -32.77
N ALA A 14 26.83 7.50 -31.53
CA ALA A 14 25.61 7.16 -30.80
C ALA A 14 24.54 8.26 -30.94
N ARG A 15 23.28 7.91 -30.69
CA ARG A 15 22.18 8.89 -30.56
C ARG A 15 21.89 9.12 -29.09
N ILE A 16 22.15 10.34 -28.63
CA ILE A 16 22.01 10.73 -27.23
C ILE A 16 20.84 11.67 -27.05
N PHE A 17 20.26 11.72 -25.85
CA PHE A 17 19.50 12.87 -25.39
C PHE A 17 20.41 13.72 -24.53
N ASP A 18 20.72 14.93 -24.99
CA ASP A 18 21.49 15.90 -24.21
C ASP A 18 20.60 16.45 -23.09
N GLY A 19 20.75 15.87 -21.89
CA GLY A 19 19.97 16.23 -20.72
C GLY A 19 20.50 17.47 -20.02
N GLU A 20 21.76 17.85 -20.26
CA GLU A 20 22.45 18.90 -19.51
C GLU A 20 21.80 20.26 -19.74
N GLN A 21 21.30 20.52 -20.95
CA GLN A 21 20.50 21.71 -21.28
C GLN A 21 19.22 21.87 -20.42
N TYR A 22 18.79 20.79 -19.75
CA TYR A 22 17.63 20.75 -18.85
C TYR A 22 18.02 20.50 -17.39
N GLY A 23 19.31 20.55 -17.04
CA GLY A 23 19.79 20.21 -15.70
C GLY A 23 19.69 18.71 -15.36
N LEU A 24 19.69 17.85 -16.38
CA LEU A 24 19.58 16.39 -16.26
C LEU A 24 20.83 15.71 -16.83
N HIS A 25 20.98 14.41 -16.60
CA HIS A 25 22.08 13.64 -17.21
C HIS A 25 21.84 13.39 -18.69
N THR A 26 22.91 13.50 -19.49
CA THR A 26 22.93 13.02 -20.87
C THR A 26 22.90 11.50 -20.91
N ARG A 27 22.05 10.94 -21.78
CA ARG A 27 21.87 9.48 -21.91
C ARG A 27 21.87 9.03 -23.36
N VAL A 28 22.41 7.84 -23.59
CA VAL A 28 22.41 7.18 -24.89
C VAL A 28 21.08 6.47 -25.10
N PHE A 29 20.43 6.69 -26.23
CA PHE A 29 19.19 6.02 -26.62
C PHE A 29 19.45 4.99 -27.72
N LEU A 30 20.31 5.29 -28.70
CA LEU A 30 20.87 4.29 -29.62
C LEU A 30 22.38 4.27 -29.47
N ASN A 31 22.97 3.08 -29.35
CA ASN A 31 24.43 2.93 -29.32
C ASN A 31 25.04 3.15 -30.72
N LYS A 32 26.38 3.07 -30.82
CA LYS A 32 27.12 3.27 -32.07
C LYS A 32 26.80 2.24 -33.16
N GLU A 33 26.29 1.08 -32.78
CA GLU A 33 25.79 0.04 -33.70
C GLU A 33 24.33 0.28 -34.14
N GLY A 34 23.69 1.36 -33.67
CA GLY A 34 22.29 1.69 -33.96
C GLY A 34 21.27 0.86 -33.16
N LEU A 35 21.72 0.11 -32.14
CA LEU A 35 20.86 -0.73 -31.31
C LEU A 35 20.22 0.08 -30.16
N PRO A 36 18.95 -0.18 -29.84
CA PRO A 36 18.24 0.54 -28.78
C PRO A 36 18.70 0.13 -27.38
N THR A 37 18.99 1.14 -26.54
CA THR A 37 19.24 0.97 -25.11
C THR A 37 17.91 0.83 -24.33
N TYR A 38 17.98 0.75 -23.00
CA TYR A 38 16.77 0.75 -22.15
C TYR A 38 15.98 2.04 -22.31
N GLU A 39 16.67 3.18 -22.47
CA GLU A 39 16.05 4.48 -22.65
C GLU A 39 15.12 4.50 -23.87
N ALA A 40 15.58 3.90 -24.98
CA ALA A 40 14.76 3.77 -26.17
C ALA A 40 13.54 2.88 -26.01
N LYS A 41 13.73 1.78 -25.27
CA LYS A 41 12.65 0.82 -25.02
C LYS A 41 11.56 1.42 -24.15
N GLU A 42 11.89 2.28 -23.19
CA GLU A 42 10.89 2.98 -22.36
C GLU A 42 10.03 3.96 -23.18
N LEU A 43 10.64 4.74 -24.08
CA LEU A 43 9.86 5.62 -24.98
C LEU A 43 8.96 4.81 -25.93
N ALA A 44 9.47 3.68 -26.44
CA ALA A 44 8.67 2.78 -27.25
C ALA A 44 7.53 2.16 -26.44
N LEU A 45 7.76 1.81 -25.17
CA LEU A 45 6.75 1.25 -24.28
C LEU A 45 5.60 2.22 -24.03
N ALA A 46 5.87 3.51 -23.81
CA ALA A 46 4.82 4.52 -23.65
C ALA A 46 3.89 4.58 -24.86
N LYS A 47 4.47 4.56 -26.07
CA LYS A 47 3.71 4.50 -27.32
C LYS A 47 2.92 3.20 -27.45
N LEU A 48 3.57 2.07 -27.16
CA LEU A 48 2.96 0.73 -27.24
C LEU A 48 1.76 0.59 -26.28
N LYS A 49 1.84 1.18 -25.08
CA LYS A 49 0.71 1.24 -24.13
C LYS A 49 -0.50 1.91 -24.78
N LYS A 50 -0.33 3.08 -25.42
CA LYS A 50 -1.42 3.77 -26.13
C LYS A 50 -1.98 2.93 -27.29
N GLU A 51 -1.09 2.36 -28.09
CA GLU A 51 -1.49 1.53 -29.24
C GLU A 51 -2.27 0.27 -28.82
N ARG A 52 -1.93 -0.34 -27.67
CA ARG A 52 -2.55 -1.59 -27.21
C ARG A 52 -3.75 -1.41 -26.29
N LEU A 53 -3.69 -0.44 -25.38
CA LEU A 53 -4.73 -0.22 -24.37
C LEU A 53 -5.76 0.82 -24.83
N GLY A 54 -5.46 1.59 -25.88
CA GLY A 54 -6.25 2.75 -26.28
C GLY A 54 -5.96 3.96 -25.41
N GLU A 55 -6.95 4.84 -25.28
CA GLU A 55 -6.87 6.02 -24.42
C GLU A 55 -6.90 5.62 -22.94
N TYR A 56 -5.98 6.20 -22.16
CA TYR A 56 -5.92 6.08 -20.71
C TYR A 56 -5.68 7.46 -20.09
N ASP A 57 -6.10 7.66 -18.85
CA ASP A 57 -5.98 8.95 -18.16
C ASP A 57 -4.62 9.12 -17.48
N HIS A 58 -4.06 8.04 -16.92
CA HIS A 58 -2.84 8.10 -16.12
C HIS A 58 -2.00 6.82 -16.25
N SER A 59 -0.68 6.96 -16.31
CA SER A 59 0.28 5.85 -16.31
C SER A 59 1.30 6.04 -15.20
N VAL A 60 1.26 5.15 -14.20
CA VAL A 60 2.20 5.18 -13.08
C VAL A 60 3.32 4.18 -13.33
N ILE A 61 4.57 4.63 -13.17
CA ILE A 61 5.77 3.81 -13.21
C ILE A 61 6.39 3.83 -11.82
N SER A 62 6.41 2.69 -11.14
CA SER A 62 6.97 2.57 -9.79
C SER A 62 8.27 1.76 -9.84
N THR A 63 9.34 2.32 -9.30
CA THR A 63 10.66 1.67 -9.24
C THR A 63 11.45 2.11 -8.01
N ALA A 64 12.52 1.38 -7.69
CA ALA A 64 13.43 1.79 -6.63
C ALA A 64 14.03 3.21 -6.88
N ASN A 65 14.32 3.93 -5.81
CA ASN A 65 14.85 5.30 -5.85
C ASN A 65 16.13 5.45 -6.69
N GLU A 66 16.91 4.38 -6.81
CA GLU A 66 18.18 4.34 -7.55
C GLU A 66 18.01 4.70 -9.04
N VAL A 67 16.83 4.47 -9.62
CA VAL A 67 16.54 4.77 -11.03
C VAL A 67 15.67 6.02 -11.22
N SER A 68 15.39 6.80 -10.17
CA SER A 68 14.57 8.01 -10.30
C SER A 68 15.18 9.07 -11.22
N GLN A 69 16.51 9.24 -11.20
CA GLN A 69 17.19 10.17 -12.11
C GLN A 69 17.13 9.70 -13.57
N TYR A 70 17.10 8.38 -13.80
CA TYR A 70 16.89 7.81 -15.13
C TYR A 70 15.50 8.19 -15.67
N PHE A 71 14.43 8.04 -14.87
CA PHE A 71 13.09 8.40 -15.30
C PHE A 71 12.87 9.90 -15.47
N LYS A 72 13.58 10.78 -14.74
CA LYS A 72 13.56 12.23 -15.01
C LYS A 72 14.04 12.55 -16.42
N VAL A 73 15.14 11.92 -16.87
CA VAL A 73 15.65 12.07 -18.24
C VAL A 73 14.62 11.55 -19.25
N LEU A 74 14.04 10.37 -18.99
CA LEU A 74 13.05 9.78 -19.88
C LEU A 74 11.78 10.59 -20.03
N LEU A 75 11.19 11.07 -18.92
CA LEU A 75 9.99 11.89 -18.97
C LEU A 75 10.26 13.20 -19.71
N LYS A 76 11.46 13.77 -19.55
CA LYS A 76 11.84 14.96 -20.31
C LYS A 76 11.95 14.66 -21.80
N ALA A 77 12.65 13.61 -22.21
CA ALA A 77 12.73 13.20 -23.62
C ALA A 77 11.35 12.84 -24.19
N MET A 78 10.51 12.15 -23.41
CA MET A 78 9.14 11.80 -23.76
C MET A 78 8.28 13.05 -23.98
N SER A 79 8.43 14.10 -23.16
CA SER A 79 7.66 15.34 -23.32
C SER A 79 7.91 16.05 -24.65
N LEU A 80 9.09 15.84 -25.25
CA LEU A 80 9.44 16.43 -26.56
C LEU A 80 8.92 15.61 -27.73
N LEU A 81 8.79 14.29 -27.58
CA LEU A 81 8.30 13.41 -28.64
C LEU A 81 6.79 13.16 -28.58
N TYR A 82 6.28 12.94 -27.37
CA TYR A 82 4.93 12.48 -27.07
C TYR A 82 4.37 13.31 -25.90
N PRO A 83 4.12 14.62 -26.09
CA PRO A 83 3.74 15.53 -25.00
C PRO A 83 2.49 15.07 -24.25
N GLU A 84 1.48 14.56 -24.96
CA GLU A 84 0.26 14.02 -24.33
C GLU A 84 0.54 12.79 -23.45
N LEU A 85 1.43 11.91 -23.86
CA LEU A 85 1.79 10.71 -23.09
C LEU A 85 2.62 11.09 -21.86
N ALA A 86 3.55 12.02 -22.02
CA ALA A 86 4.39 12.50 -20.93
C ALA A 86 3.54 13.19 -19.85
N ALA A 87 2.54 13.99 -20.24
CA ALA A 87 1.64 14.66 -19.30
C ALA A 87 0.82 13.69 -18.43
N LYS A 88 0.56 12.47 -18.93
CA LYS A 88 -0.17 11.41 -18.23
C LYS A 88 0.75 10.40 -17.54
N THR A 89 2.08 10.53 -17.67
CA THR A 89 3.03 9.54 -17.13
C THR A 89 3.69 10.08 -15.86
N GLU A 90 3.49 9.38 -14.76
CA GLU A 90 4.08 9.67 -13.45
C GLU A 90 5.12 8.60 -13.11
N HIS A 91 6.31 9.04 -12.68
CA HIS A 91 7.28 8.16 -12.05
C HIS A 91 7.22 8.32 -10.53
N ILE A 92 7.10 7.21 -9.81
CA ILE A 92 7.10 7.15 -8.35
C ILE A 92 8.31 6.32 -7.91
N GLY A 93 9.23 6.94 -7.20
CA GLY A 93 10.32 6.23 -6.52
C GLY A 93 9.80 5.48 -5.30
N HIS A 94 10.47 4.39 -4.93
CA HIS A 94 10.30 3.78 -3.62
C HIS A 94 11.63 3.33 -3.01
N GLY A 95 11.70 3.30 -1.68
CA GLY A 95 12.81 2.72 -0.94
C GLY A 95 12.87 1.21 -1.08
N THR A 96 13.92 0.62 -0.52
CA THR A 96 14.13 -0.83 -0.51
C THR A 96 13.79 -1.43 0.85
N VAL A 97 13.27 -2.66 0.85
CA VAL A 97 13.03 -3.43 2.08
C VAL A 97 14.26 -4.29 2.35
N ARG A 98 14.84 -4.13 3.55
CA ARG A 98 15.93 -4.95 4.07
C ARG A 98 15.40 -5.87 5.16
N LEU A 99 15.97 -7.05 5.33
CA LEU A 99 15.65 -7.91 6.47
C LEU A 99 16.47 -7.48 7.69
N SER A 100 15.93 -7.65 8.90
CA SER A 100 16.64 -7.35 10.15
C SER A 100 17.90 -8.21 10.36
N THR A 101 17.92 -9.40 9.76
CA THR A 101 19.04 -10.35 9.78
C THR A 101 19.45 -10.70 8.34
N GLY A 102 20.73 -10.50 8.02
CA GLY A 102 21.31 -10.84 6.71
C GLY A 102 21.16 -9.74 5.66
N LYS A 103 22.13 -9.64 4.73
CA LYS A 103 22.00 -8.84 3.50
C LYS A 103 21.37 -9.74 2.44
N MET A 104 20.24 -9.33 1.83
CA MET A 104 19.83 -9.91 0.56
C MET A 104 20.88 -9.51 -0.49
N SER A 105 21.77 -10.43 -0.85
CA SER A 105 22.87 -10.17 -1.76
C SER A 105 22.88 -11.24 -2.85
N SER A 106 22.48 -10.83 -4.05
CA SER A 106 22.55 -11.67 -5.25
C SER A 106 23.97 -12.09 -5.62
N ARG A 107 25.00 -11.37 -5.14
CA ARG A 107 26.41 -11.68 -5.37
C ARG A 107 26.97 -12.75 -4.42
N THR A 108 26.34 -12.97 -3.27
CA THR A 108 26.76 -14.01 -2.29
C THR A 108 25.86 -15.26 -2.33
N GLY A 109 24.77 -15.23 -3.09
CA GLY A 109 23.80 -16.33 -3.19
C GLY A 109 22.68 -16.28 -2.15
N ASP A 110 22.70 -15.28 -1.26
CA ASP A 110 21.72 -15.10 -0.19
C ASP A 110 20.50 -14.33 -0.69
N VAL A 111 19.77 -14.90 -1.66
CA VAL A 111 18.49 -14.36 -2.14
C VAL A 111 17.39 -15.29 -1.68
N ILE A 112 16.47 -14.77 -0.86
CA ILE A 112 15.27 -15.49 -0.44
C ILE A 112 14.19 -15.23 -1.50
N PRO A 113 13.68 -16.26 -2.20
CA PRO A 113 12.56 -16.10 -3.10
C PRO A 113 11.34 -15.52 -2.37
N ALA A 114 10.57 -14.65 -3.03
CA ALA A 114 9.41 -14.02 -2.42
C ALA A 114 8.38 -15.04 -1.91
N ILE A 115 8.20 -16.15 -2.63
CA ILE A 115 7.30 -17.23 -2.24
C ILE A 115 7.77 -17.93 -0.95
N ASP A 116 9.07 -18.20 -0.84
CA ASP A 116 9.66 -18.84 0.34
C ASP A 116 9.61 -17.90 1.54
N PHE A 117 9.83 -16.60 1.31
CA PHE A 117 9.71 -15.58 2.35
C PHE A 117 8.28 -15.49 2.91
N VAL A 118 7.26 -15.49 2.03
CA VAL A 118 5.85 -15.49 2.47
C VAL A 118 5.53 -16.77 3.24
N ALA A 119 5.99 -17.93 2.76
CA ALA A 119 5.80 -19.20 3.44
C ALA A 119 6.43 -19.21 4.84
N GLU A 120 7.66 -18.70 4.98
CA GLU A 120 8.35 -18.59 6.27
C GLU A 120 7.57 -17.70 7.26
N VAL A 121 7.05 -16.56 6.80
CA VAL A 121 6.25 -15.66 7.65
C VAL A 121 4.90 -16.32 8.01
N ALA A 122 4.30 -17.10 7.10
CA ALA A 122 3.07 -17.83 7.35
C ALA A 122 3.24 -18.97 8.36
N GLU A 123 4.34 -19.72 8.30
CA GLU A 123 4.67 -20.74 9.30
C GLU A 123 4.77 -20.12 10.70
N LYS A 124 5.52 -19.00 10.83
CA LYS A 124 5.60 -18.26 12.09
C LYS A 124 4.25 -17.72 12.58
N ALA A 125 3.41 -17.23 11.66
CA ALA A 125 2.07 -16.76 12.00
C ALA A 125 1.21 -17.92 12.53
N ALA A 126 1.26 -19.10 11.89
CA ALA A 126 0.54 -20.29 12.32
C ALA A 126 0.95 -20.72 13.73
N GLU A 127 2.26 -20.75 14.01
CA GLU A 127 2.81 -21.08 15.34
C GLU A 127 2.32 -20.11 16.41
N LYS A 128 2.42 -18.79 16.15
CA LYS A 128 2.07 -17.75 17.11
C LYS A 128 0.58 -17.72 17.46
N MET A 129 -0.27 -18.06 16.49
CA MET A 129 -1.74 -18.01 16.66
C MET A 129 -2.36 -19.34 17.07
N ALA A 130 -1.62 -20.45 16.96
CA ALA A 130 -2.22 -21.78 16.85
C ALA A 130 -3.34 -21.78 15.78
N ALA A 131 -3.05 -21.18 14.62
CA ALA A 131 -4.07 -20.83 13.62
C ALA A 131 -4.91 -22.06 13.20
N PRO A 132 -6.24 -21.93 13.07
CA PRO A 132 -7.12 -23.04 12.74
C PRO A 132 -6.95 -23.54 11.30
N SER A 133 -6.30 -22.75 10.43
CA SER A 133 -6.06 -23.13 9.04
C SER A 133 -4.79 -22.48 8.46
N HIS A 134 -4.18 -23.16 7.48
CA HIS A 134 -3.09 -22.61 6.67
C HIS A 134 -3.50 -21.35 5.92
N GLN A 135 -4.77 -21.25 5.51
CA GLN A 135 -5.28 -20.06 4.82
C GLN A 135 -5.20 -18.83 5.72
N LEU A 136 -5.65 -18.93 6.97
CA LEU A 136 -5.60 -17.80 7.89
C LEU A 136 -4.16 -17.38 8.19
N ALA A 137 -3.27 -18.35 8.42
CA ALA A 137 -1.85 -18.07 8.62
C ALA A 137 -1.22 -17.31 7.44
N ASN A 138 -1.58 -17.70 6.20
CA ASN A 138 -1.13 -17.00 5.00
C ASN A 138 -1.73 -15.59 4.88
N GLU A 139 -3.02 -15.41 5.20
CA GLU A 139 -3.66 -14.09 5.22
C GLU A 139 -2.99 -13.13 6.21
N VAL A 140 -2.64 -13.64 7.41
CA VAL A 140 -1.93 -12.89 8.45
C VAL A 140 -0.50 -12.56 8.03
N ALA A 141 0.20 -13.48 7.39
CA ALA A 141 1.53 -13.24 6.85
C ALA A 141 1.53 -12.14 5.78
N ILE A 142 0.58 -12.20 4.84
CA ILE A 142 0.43 -11.16 3.81
C ILE A 142 0.08 -9.81 4.45
N ALA A 143 -0.79 -9.79 5.46
CA ALA A 143 -1.10 -8.56 6.20
C ALA A 143 0.14 -7.97 6.87
N ALA A 144 0.94 -8.81 7.55
CA ALA A 144 2.18 -8.40 8.19
C ALA A 144 3.19 -7.79 7.19
N ILE A 145 3.40 -8.44 6.04
CA ILE A 145 4.31 -7.99 4.99
C ILE A 145 3.84 -6.67 4.38
N LYS A 146 2.57 -6.60 3.97
CA LYS A 146 2.02 -5.40 3.32
C LYS A 146 1.98 -4.22 4.27
N TYR A 147 1.49 -4.40 5.49
CA TYR A 147 1.45 -3.32 6.47
C TYR A 147 2.85 -2.80 6.80
N ALA A 148 3.82 -3.70 7.06
CA ALA A 148 5.19 -3.30 7.37
C ALA A 148 5.86 -2.54 6.22
N THR A 149 5.50 -2.86 4.97
CA THR A 149 5.97 -2.15 3.78
C THR A 149 5.32 -0.78 3.63
N LEU A 150 4.02 -0.68 3.90
CA LEU A 150 3.20 0.50 3.62
C LEU A 150 3.19 1.53 4.76
N LYS A 151 3.59 1.15 5.98
CA LYS A 151 3.54 2.04 7.17
C LYS A 151 4.59 3.14 7.20
N GLY A 152 5.60 3.06 6.35
CA GLY A 152 6.66 4.06 6.23
C GLY A 152 6.46 5.00 5.04
N ASN A 153 7.24 6.07 4.98
CA ASN A 153 7.30 6.90 3.78
C ASN A 153 7.78 6.05 2.60
N ILE A 154 7.07 6.11 1.46
CA ILE A 154 7.35 5.31 0.28
C ILE A 154 8.80 5.47 -0.22
N LEU A 155 9.40 6.66 -0.03
CA LEU A 155 10.76 6.96 -0.48
C LEU A 155 11.85 6.47 0.48
N GLN A 156 11.51 5.97 1.67
CA GLN A 156 12.51 5.55 2.65
C GLN A 156 12.81 4.06 2.58
N ASP A 157 14.08 3.70 2.71
CA ASP A 157 14.47 2.32 2.99
C ASP A 157 13.85 1.88 4.33
N SER A 158 13.39 0.62 4.39
CA SER A 158 12.78 0.06 5.60
C SER A 158 13.44 -1.26 5.98
N VAL A 159 13.38 -1.59 7.27
CA VAL A 159 13.83 -2.87 7.81
C VAL A 159 12.60 -3.68 8.20
N PHE A 160 12.42 -4.83 7.56
CA PHE A 160 11.42 -5.80 7.91
C PHE A 160 11.87 -6.63 9.11
N ASP A 161 11.24 -6.36 10.24
CA ASP A 161 11.36 -7.10 11.48
C ASP A 161 10.16 -8.05 11.62
N LYS A 162 10.41 -9.36 11.43
CA LYS A 162 9.40 -10.42 11.45
C LYS A 162 8.58 -10.42 12.75
N GLU A 163 9.24 -10.25 13.89
CA GLU A 163 8.58 -10.33 15.20
C GLU A 163 7.64 -9.14 15.41
N LYS A 164 8.08 -7.95 15.03
CA LYS A 164 7.23 -6.73 15.07
C LYS A 164 6.10 -6.79 14.05
N ALA A 165 6.37 -7.28 12.84
CA ALA A 165 5.37 -7.36 11.78
C ALA A 165 4.22 -8.33 12.12
N LEU A 166 4.52 -9.39 12.89
CA LEU A 166 3.55 -10.37 13.38
C LEU A 166 2.97 -10.02 14.76
N SER A 167 3.16 -8.80 15.27
CA SER A 167 2.58 -8.38 16.55
C SER A 167 1.05 -8.32 16.49
N PHE A 168 0.36 -8.64 17.59
CA PHE A 168 -1.07 -8.36 17.78
C PHE A 168 -1.33 -7.07 18.57
N GLU A 169 -0.28 -6.28 18.77
CA GLU A 169 -0.33 -5.00 19.49
C GLU A 169 0.41 -3.94 18.67
N GLY A 170 -0.18 -2.75 18.58
CA GLY A 170 0.42 -1.59 17.93
C GLY A 170 0.39 -1.65 16.40
N ASP A 171 1.43 -1.09 15.77
CA ASP A 171 1.45 -0.81 14.32
C ASP A 171 1.79 -2.06 13.49
N SER A 172 0.83 -2.96 13.33
CA SER A 172 0.93 -4.17 12.51
C SER A 172 -0.35 -4.51 11.73
N GLY A 173 -0.21 -5.25 10.64
CA GLY A 173 -1.36 -5.77 9.88
C GLY A 173 -2.20 -6.77 10.68
N PRO A 174 -1.60 -7.75 11.39
CA PRO A 174 -2.34 -8.69 12.22
C PRO A 174 -3.13 -8.03 13.35
N TYR A 175 -2.65 -6.92 13.93
CA TYR A 175 -3.41 -6.15 14.92
C TYR A 175 -4.72 -5.59 14.34
N LEU A 176 -4.68 -5.05 13.12
CA LEU A 176 -5.87 -4.53 12.44
C LEU A 176 -6.85 -5.64 12.10
N GLN A 177 -6.36 -6.77 11.56
CA GLN A 177 -7.20 -7.94 11.27
C GLN A 177 -7.84 -8.50 12.54
N TYR A 178 -7.06 -8.62 13.63
CA TYR A 178 -7.56 -9.09 14.91
C TYR A 178 -8.64 -8.15 15.47
N THR A 179 -8.43 -6.84 15.37
CA THR A 179 -9.43 -5.85 15.78
C THR A 179 -10.72 -5.98 14.97
N HIS A 180 -10.62 -6.17 13.65
CA HIS A 180 -11.77 -6.43 12.78
C HIS A 180 -12.52 -7.70 13.19
N ALA A 181 -11.83 -8.85 13.31
CA ALA A 181 -12.43 -10.12 13.71
C ALA A 181 -13.11 -10.05 15.10
N ARG A 182 -12.53 -9.28 16.02
CA ARG A 182 -13.10 -9.04 17.36
C ARG A 182 -14.40 -8.24 17.29
N ILE A 183 -14.49 -7.26 16.39
CA ILE A 183 -15.72 -6.51 16.14
C ILE A 183 -16.80 -7.46 15.59
N CYS A 184 -16.47 -8.27 14.58
CA CYS A 184 -17.40 -9.27 14.05
C CYS A 184 -17.93 -10.19 15.15
N SER A 185 -17.04 -10.68 16.02
CA SER A 185 -17.40 -11.55 17.14
C SER A 185 -18.32 -10.90 18.18
N VAL A 186 -18.11 -9.62 18.53
CA VAL A 186 -19.02 -8.94 19.47
C VAL A 186 -20.36 -8.60 18.84
N LEU A 187 -20.40 -8.32 17.53
CA LEU A 187 -21.67 -8.11 16.81
C LEU A 187 -22.50 -9.40 16.74
N GLU A 188 -21.86 -10.56 16.51
CA GLU A 188 -22.51 -11.88 16.57
C GLU A 188 -23.11 -12.11 17.97
N LYS A 189 -22.34 -11.88 19.04
CA LYS A 189 -22.81 -11.99 20.43
C LYS A 189 -23.94 -11.00 20.77
N ALA A 190 -23.88 -9.78 20.25
CA ALA A 190 -24.92 -8.77 20.46
C ALA A 190 -26.24 -9.22 19.82
N ALA A 191 -26.18 -9.76 18.60
CA ALA A 191 -27.35 -10.32 17.92
C ALA A 191 -27.95 -11.50 18.69
N GLU A 192 -27.12 -12.42 19.19
CA GLU A 192 -27.55 -13.55 20.05
C GLU A 192 -28.21 -13.08 21.35
N ALA A 193 -27.73 -11.97 21.93
CA ALA A 193 -28.32 -11.33 23.11
C ALA A 193 -29.61 -10.55 22.81
N GLY A 194 -30.05 -10.47 21.55
CA GLY A 194 -31.25 -9.74 21.13
C GLY A 194 -31.01 -8.26 20.82
N VAL A 195 -29.76 -7.78 20.81
CA VAL A 195 -29.42 -6.42 20.39
C VAL A 195 -29.41 -6.35 18.87
N GLN A 196 -30.40 -5.65 18.31
CA GLN A 196 -30.43 -5.34 16.87
C GLN A 196 -29.67 -4.04 16.61
N VAL A 197 -28.87 -4.02 15.54
CA VAL A 197 -28.13 -2.82 15.14
C VAL A 197 -29.11 -1.72 14.72
N ASP A 198 -29.07 -0.59 15.42
CA ASP A 198 -29.89 0.59 15.11
C ASP A 198 -29.18 1.89 15.52
N ALA A 199 -29.10 2.85 14.61
CA ALA A 199 -28.47 4.15 14.83
C ALA A 199 -29.49 5.26 15.21
N SER A 200 -30.78 4.93 15.36
CA SER A 200 -31.85 5.91 15.56
C SER A 200 -31.82 6.63 16.92
N LEU A 201 -31.26 5.99 17.96
CA LEU A 201 -31.19 6.52 19.32
C LEU A 201 -29.73 6.68 19.78
N PRO A 202 -29.07 7.81 19.47
CA PRO A 202 -27.73 8.09 19.96
C PRO A 202 -27.73 8.39 21.47
N PRO A 203 -26.64 8.09 22.20
CA PRO A 203 -26.42 8.61 23.54
C PRO A 203 -26.25 10.15 23.50
N PRO A 204 -26.41 10.85 24.65
CA PRO A 204 -26.25 12.30 24.71
C PRO A 204 -24.86 12.81 24.29
N GLU A 205 -23.83 12.01 24.52
CA GLU A 205 -22.45 12.30 24.15
C GLU A 205 -21.96 11.29 23.12
N ALA A 206 -21.39 11.77 22.02
CA ALA A 206 -20.79 10.92 21.01
C ALA A 206 -19.50 10.28 21.51
N TYR A 207 -19.28 9.01 21.14
CA TYR A 207 -18.06 8.29 21.41
C TYR A 207 -16.88 8.87 20.61
N ALA A 208 -15.70 8.86 21.21
CA ALA A 208 -14.49 9.38 20.57
C ALA A 208 -14.18 8.72 19.21
N VAL A 209 -14.51 7.43 19.05
CA VAL A 209 -14.31 6.67 17.82
C VAL A 209 -15.15 7.19 16.64
N GLU A 210 -16.30 7.81 16.90
CA GLU A 210 -17.19 8.35 15.85
C GLU A 210 -16.52 9.49 15.07
N LYS A 211 -15.71 10.31 15.76
CA LYS A 211 -14.91 11.37 15.11
C LYS A 211 -13.86 10.82 14.16
N LEU A 212 -13.33 9.62 14.43
CA LEU A 212 -12.37 8.98 13.53
C LEU A 212 -13.06 8.42 12.30
N LEU A 213 -14.23 7.81 12.46
CA LEU A 213 -15.02 7.28 11.34
C LEU A 213 -15.28 8.35 10.26
N GLU A 214 -15.63 9.56 10.67
CA GLU A 214 -15.89 10.68 9.76
C GLU A 214 -14.67 11.05 8.90
N ARG A 215 -13.46 10.90 9.44
CA ARG A 215 -12.21 11.28 8.76
C ARG A 215 -11.84 10.34 7.61
N PHE A 216 -12.37 9.11 7.55
CA PHE A 216 -11.89 8.08 6.64
C PHE A 216 -11.80 8.51 5.16
N PRO A 217 -12.84 9.11 4.55
CA PRO A 217 -12.78 9.51 3.15
C PRO A 217 -11.65 10.50 2.87
N SER A 218 -11.50 11.52 3.74
CA SER A 218 -10.44 12.53 3.59
C SER A 218 -9.03 11.94 3.72
N VAL A 219 -8.85 10.93 4.58
CA VAL A 219 -7.56 10.23 4.73
C VAL A 219 -7.21 9.47 3.45
N VAL A 220 -8.18 8.78 2.85
CA VAL A 220 -7.95 8.03 1.60
C VAL A 220 -7.65 8.99 0.44
N GLU A 221 -8.39 10.10 0.34
CA GLU A 221 -8.16 11.14 -0.67
C GLU A 221 -6.77 11.77 -0.54
N ALA A 222 -6.35 12.13 0.68
CA ALA A 222 -5.03 12.68 0.95
C ALA A 222 -3.92 11.67 0.63
N ALA A 223 -4.07 10.41 1.05
CA ALA A 223 -3.12 9.35 0.76
C ALA A 223 -2.97 9.09 -0.75
N LEU A 224 -4.07 9.17 -1.51
CA LEU A 224 -4.03 9.06 -2.95
C LEU A 224 -3.28 10.26 -3.57
N ALA A 225 -3.66 11.48 -3.20
CA ALA A 225 -3.07 12.71 -3.75
C ALA A 225 -1.55 12.80 -3.49
N GLU A 226 -1.12 12.38 -2.31
CA GLU A 226 0.29 12.44 -1.89
C GLU A 226 1.09 11.17 -2.16
N ARG A 227 0.46 10.13 -2.73
CA ARG A 227 1.07 8.78 -2.90
C ARG A 227 1.62 8.23 -1.56
N ALA A 228 0.87 8.46 -0.49
CA ALA A 228 1.28 8.28 0.90
C ALA A 228 0.42 7.22 1.61
N PRO A 229 0.56 5.92 1.27
CA PRO A 229 -0.26 4.85 1.86
C PRO A 229 -0.09 4.73 3.39
N HIS A 230 1.03 5.23 3.94
CA HIS A 230 1.28 5.25 5.38
C HIS A 230 0.25 6.08 6.16
N GLN A 231 -0.39 7.05 5.52
CA GLN A 231 -1.48 7.82 6.13
C GLN A 231 -2.68 6.92 6.42
N VAL A 232 -3.02 6.01 5.49
CA VAL A 232 -4.09 5.03 5.69
C VAL A 232 -3.70 4.03 6.79
N THR A 233 -2.47 3.51 6.79
CA THR A 233 -2.04 2.58 7.87
C THR A 233 -2.08 3.24 9.24
N GLY A 234 -1.62 4.50 9.36
CA GLY A 234 -1.62 5.23 10.62
C GLY A 234 -3.04 5.50 11.12
N TYR A 235 -3.93 5.92 10.22
CA TYR A 235 -5.35 6.11 10.51
C TYR A 235 -6.03 4.83 10.99
N LEU A 236 -5.83 3.70 10.31
CA LEU A 236 -6.47 2.44 10.69
C LEU A 236 -5.99 1.95 12.05
N THR A 237 -4.71 2.18 12.38
CA THR A 237 -4.17 1.83 13.70
C THR A 237 -4.71 2.73 14.80
N GLU A 238 -4.86 4.03 14.52
CA GLU A 238 -5.56 4.98 15.41
C GLU A 238 -7.03 4.54 15.64
N LEU A 239 -7.75 4.22 14.56
CA LEU A 239 -9.14 3.76 14.61
C LEU A 239 -9.29 2.45 15.41
N ALA A 240 -8.41 1.48 15.17
CA ALA A 240 -8.40 0.23 15.90
C ALA A 240 -8.12 0.44 17.39
N GLY A 241 -7.15 1.30 17.74
CA GLY A 241 -6.88 1.67 19.14
C GLY A 241 -8.06 2.36 19.83
N ALA A 242 -8.71 3.30 19.14
CA ALA A 242 -9.89 3.99 19.64
C ALA A 242 -11.08 3.04 19.83
N PHE A 243 -11.32 2.13 18.88
CA PHE A 243 -12.33 1.10 19.05
C PHE A 243 -12.00 0.17 20.22
N ASN A 244 -10.72 -0.18 20.39
CA ASN A 244 -10.32 -1.05 21.49
C ASN A 244 -10.57 -0.42 22.86
N SER A 245 -10.39 0.90 22.96
CA SER A 245 -10.74 1.68 24.15
C SER A 245 -12.25 1.78 24.35
N PHE A 246 -13.02 2.02 23.28
CA PHE A 246 -14.48 2.03 23.30
C PHE A 246 -15.05 0.68 23.76
N TYR A 247 -14.57 -0.43 23.21
CA TYR A 247 -14.97 -1.79 23.58
C TYR A 247 -14.66 -2.12 25.04
N ALA A 248 -13.58 -1.58 25.61
CA ALA A 248 -13.24 -1.79 27.01
C ALA A 248 -14.13 -0.98 27.97
N ALA A 249 -14.58 0.21 27.55
CA ALA A 249 -15.43 1.09 28.35
C ALA A 249 -16.92 0.74 28.24
N GLU A 250 -17.37 0.28 27.06
CA GLU A 250 -18.77 0.13 26.73
C GLU A 250 -19.16 -1.33 26.52
N LYS A 251 -20.28 -1.75 27.12
CA LYS A 251 -20.89 -3.06 26.84
C LYS A 251 -21.76 -2.96 25.59
N ILE A 252 -21.33 -3.62 24.52
CA ILE A 252 -22.04 -3.63 23.23
C ILE A 252 -23.16 -4.69 23.21
N ALA A 253 -22.88 -5.88 23.75
CA ALA A 253 -23.82 -7.00 23.79
C ALA A 253 -24.62 -7.02 25.11
N ASP A 254 -25.31 -5.91 25.42
CA ASP A 254 -26.11 -5.77 26.63
C ASP A 254 -27.53 -5.30 26.28
N ALA A 255 -28.49 -6.24 26.21
CA ALA A 255 -29.87 -5.92 25.84
C ALA A 255 -30.63 -5.08 26.88
N ALA A 256 -30.10 -4.92 28.10
CA ALA A 256 -30.68 -4.05 29.11
C ALA A 256 -30.31 -2.58 28.90
N ASP A 257 -29.28 -2.28 28.11
CA ASP A 257 -28.86 -0.94 27.78
C ASP A 257 -29.61 -0.41 26.55
N GLN A 258 -30.38 0.67 26.73
CA GLN A 258 -31.13 1.32 25.65
C GLN A 258 -30.23 1.82 24.50
N TYR A 259 -28.94 2.07 24.75
CA TYR A 259 -27.98 2.53 23.74
C TYR A 259 -27.18 1.38 23.11
N ALA A 260 -27.36 0.12 23.55
CA ALA A 260 -26.67 -1.03 22.95
C ALA A 260 -26.87 -1.16 21.43
N PRO A 261 -28.09 -0.95 20.87
CA PRO A 261 -28.30 -0.89 19.42
C PRO A 261 -27.39 0.12 18.70
N TYR A 262 -27.23 1.32 19.29
CA TYR A 262 -26.39 2.38 18.74
C TYR A 262 -24.90 2.04 18.86
N LYS A 263 -24.47 1.50 20.00
CA LYS A 263 -23.10 0.99 20.18
C LYS A 263 -22.76 -0.09 19.15
N ALA A 264 -23.70 -0.98 18.86
CA ALA A 264 -23.55 -1.99 17.82
C ALA A 264 -23.48 -1.37 16.42
N ALA A 265 -24.23 -0.29 16.15
CA ALA A 265 -24.11 0.47 14.90
C ALA A 265 -22.74 1.13 14.74
N VAL A 266 -22.21 1.75 15.80
CA VAL A 266 -20.84 2.31 15.81
C VAL A 266 -19.81 1.22 15.57
N ALA A 267 -19.90 0.08 16.27
CA ALA A 267 -19.01 -1.05 16.06
C ALA A 267 -19.05 -1.57 14.61
N LYS A 268 -20.26 -1.71 14.04
CA LYS A 268 -20.43 -2.11 12.63
C LYS A 268 -19.80 -1.11 11.66
N ALA A 269 -19.92 0.19 11.90
CA ALA A 269 -19.28 1.22 11.09
C ALA A 269 -17.74 1.14 11.16
N VAL A 270 -17.19 0.85 12.35
CA VAL A 270 -15.74 0.60 12.53
C VAL A 270 -15.31 -0.64 11.75
N ALA A 271 -16.02 -1.76 11.85
CA ALA A 271 -15.69 -2.97 11.08
C ALA A 271 -15.66 -2.69 9.57
N LEU A 272 -16.68 -2.02 9.04
CA LEU A 272 -16.74 -1.66 7.63
C LEU A 272 -15.57 -0.75 7.23
N THR A 273 -15.24 0.23 8.05
CA THR A 273 -14.13 1.17 7.80
C THR A 273 -12.79 0.45 7.82
N LEU A 274 -12.55 -0.45 8.78
CA LEU A 274 -11.36 -1.29 8.83
C LEU A 274 -11.27 -2.19 7.59
N GLN A 275 -12.38 -2.82 7.19
CA GLN A 275 -12.42 -3.67 6.00
C GLN A 275 -12.07 -2.88 4.73
N GLN A 276 -12.66 -1.71 4.53
CA GLN A 276 -12.39 -0.84 3.37
C GLN A 276 -10.97 -0.29 3.38
N GLY A 277 -10.47 0.12 4.54
CA GLY A 277 -9.09 0.58 4.69
C GLY A 277 -8.07 -0.52 4.42
N LEU A 278 -8.27 -1.71 4.98
CA LEU A 278 -7.42 -2.88 4.72
C LEU A 278 -7.47 -3.27 3.23
N TRP A 279 -8.64 -3.26 2.62
CA TRP A 279 -8.78 -3.52 1.18
C TRP A 279 -8.00 -2.50 0.32
N THR A 280 -8.02 -1.22 0.69
CA THR A 280 -7.24 -0.16 0.01
C THR A 280 -5.74 -0.43 0.06
N LEU A 281 -5.27 -1.10 1.12
CA LEU A 281 -3.88 -1.55 1.29
C LEU A 281 -3.61 -2.94 0.68
N GLY A 282 -4.63 -3.56 0.08
CA GLY A 282 -4.58 -4.93 -0.44
C GLY A 282 -4.46 -6.00 0.65
N ILE A 283 -4.94 -5.74 1.86
CA ILE A 283 -4.93 -6.66 3.01
C ILE A 283 -6.34 -7.21 3.21
N SER A 284 -6.48 -8.51 3.50
CA SER A 284 -7.77 -9.13 3.82
C SER A 284 -8.22 -8.75 5.24
N ALA A 285 -9.53 -8.69 5.47
CA ALA A 285 -10.13 -8.44 6.78
C ALA A 285 -10.94 -9.68 7.20
N PRO A 286 -10.30 -10.70 7.80
CA PRO A 286 -11.01 -11.91 8.21
C PRO A 286 -12.03 -11.59 9.31
N GLU A 287 -13.17 -12.27 9.28
CA GLU A 287 -14.22 -12.13 10.30
C GLU A 287 -13.92 -12.93 11.57
N ARG A 288 -12.99 -13.89 11.50
CA ARG A 288 -12.57 -14.76 12.61
C ARG A 288 -11.05 -14.92 12.60
N MET A 289 -10.44 -14.79 13.78
CA MET A 289 -9.00 -14.94 14.03
C MET A 289 -8.74 -15.57 15.39
#